data_AF-A0A5C8RZF7-F1
#
_entry.id   AF-A0A5C8RZF7-F1
#
_cell.length_a   1.000
_cell.length_b   1.000
_cell.length_c   1.000
_cell.angle_alpha   90.00
_cell.angle_beta   90.00
_cell.angle_gamma   90.00
#
_symmetry.space_group_name_H-M   'P 1'
#
loop_
_entity.id
_entity.type
_entity.pdbx_description
1 polymer ?
#
loop_
_entity_poly.entity_id
_entity_poly.type
_entity_poly.pdbx_seq_one_letter_code
_entity_poly.pdbx_strand_id
1 'polypeptide(L)'
;MNAVAFYTRKFARILREKAHLTPEQAEGMADAMSEVFASGIPTKGDIADVRHDIEALRIATKADIEAFRVETKADFVVIRHDIDALRTSTKSDIEALRLSTRADIATAKSDIVKSMFGMIGFQTVAILGAVVALVRSLH
;
A
#
# COMPACT_ATOMS: atom_id res chain seq x y z
N MET A 1 32.00 33.18 8.37
CA MET A 1 33.02 32.65 7.44
C MET A 1 34.40 32.74 8.08
N ASN A 2 34.92 31.66 8.65
CA ASN A 2 36.34 31.58 9.02
C ASN A 2 37.11 30.95 7.86
N ALA A 3 37.23 31.70 6.76
CA ALA A 3 38.20 31.35 5.72
C ALA A 3 39.59 31.52 6.33
N VAL A 4 40.49 30.57 6.12
CA VAL A 4 41.89 30.76 6.49
C VAL A 4 42.39 31.89 5.60
N ALA A 5 42.61 33.08 6.19
CA ALA A 5 43.07 34.23 5.44
C ALA A 5 44.47 33.94 4.90
N PHE A 6 44.58 33.77 3.57
CA PHE A 6 45.87 33.70 2.91
C PHE A 6 46.47 35.10 2.86
N TYR A 7 47.50 35.34 3.67
CA TYR A 7 48.14 36.65 3.77
C TYR A 7 49.17 36.82 2.65
N THR A 8 48.71 37.21 1.46
CA THR A 8 49.52 37.37 0.23
C THR A 8 50.80 38.18 0.48
N ARG A 9 50.72 39.32 1.19
CA ARG A 9 51.89 40.14 1.53
C ARG A 9 52.89 39.44 2.46
N LYS A 10 52.41 38.67 3.43
CA LYS A 10 53.29 37.92 4.34
C LYS A 10 53.98 36.77 3.60
N PHE A 11 53.28 36.13 2.67
CA PHE A 11 53.80 35.06 1.83
C PHE A 11 54.87 35.58 0.85
N ALA A 12 54.59 36.66 0.11
CA ALA A 12 55.56 37.32 -0.78
C ALA A 12 56.82 37.76 -0.01
N ARG A 13 56.67 38.32 1.20
CA ARG A 13 57.82 38.67 2.05
C ARG A 13 58.67 37.46 2.42
N ILE A 14 58.05 36.33 2.78
CA ILE A 14 58.77 35.08 3.08
C ILE A 14 59.53 34.57 1.86
N LEU A 15 58.93 34.62 0.67
CA LEU A 15 59.57 34.22 -0.59
C LEU A 15 60.81 35.06 -0.90
N ARG A 16 60.75 36.38 -0.67
CA ARG A 16 61.93 37.25 -0.82
C ARG A 16 63.01 36.97 0.21
N GLU A 17 62.63 36.91 1.49
CA GLU A 17 63.59 36.85 2.60
C GLU A 17 64.24 35.47 2.76
N LYS A 18 63.48 34.40 2.51
CA LYS A 18 63.94 33.02 2.75
C LYS A 18 64.26 32.23 1.48
N ALA A 19 63.63 32.56 0.36
CA ALA A 19 63.88 31.89 -0.92
C ALA A 19 64.65 32.79 -1.91
N HIS A 20 65.02 34.01 -1.52
CA HIS A 20 65.82 34.95 -2.31
C HIS A 20 65.25 35.27 -3.69
N LEU A 21 63.93 35.17 -3.85
CA LEU A 21 63.23 35.54 -5.08
C LEU A 21 63.20 37.06 -5.25
N THR A 22 63.17 37.53 -6.51
CA THR A 22 62.99 38.97 -6.77
C THR A 22 61.61 39.44 -6.29
N PRO A 23 61.41 40.74 -6.03
CA PRO A 23 60.11 41.27 -5.65
C PRO A 23 58.99 40.85 -6.62
N GLU A 24 59.24 40.93 -7.92
CA GLU A 24 58.28 40.60 -8.97
C GLU A 24 57.94 39.10 -8.96
N GLN A 25 58.93 38.23 -8.78
CA GLN A 25 58.72 36.79 -8.70
C GLN A 25 57.93 36.40 -7.45
N ALA A 26 58.24 37.01 -6.30
CA ALA A 26 57.59 36.72 -5.04
C ALA A 26 56.13 37.22 -5.01
N GLU A 27 55.87 38.39 -5.57
CA GLU A 27 54.52 38.95 -5.69
C GLU A 27 53.68 38.17 -6.70
N GLY A 28 54.21 37.89 -7.89
CA GLY A 28 53.51 37.09 -8.90
C GLY A 28 53.16 35.68 -8.40
N MET A 29 54.06 35.03 -7.64
CA MET A 29 53.79 33.72 -7.04
C MET A 29 52.74 33.81 -5.92
N ALA A 30 52.77 34.87 -5.11
CA ALA A 30 51.81 35.08 -4.04
C ALA A 30 50.40 35.35 -4.59
N ASP A 31 50.29 36.13 -5.66
CA ASP A 31 49.03 36.44 -6.32
C ASP A 31 48.45 35.20 -7.00
N ALA A 32 49.27 34.43 -7.74
CA ALA A 32 48.85 33.17 -8.34
C ALA A 32 48.34 32.16 -7.30
N MET A 33 49.01 32.03 -6.15
CA MET A 33 48.53 31.17 -5.05
C MET A 33 47.23 31.71 -4.44
N SER A 34 47.12 33.03 -4.24
CA SER A 34 45.91 33.66 -3.68
C SER A 34 44.69 33.43 -4.57
N GLU A 35 44.85 33.48 -5.88
CA GLU A 35 43.78 33.22 -6.86
C GLU A 35 43.28 31.77 -6.78
N VAL A 36 44.20 30.80 -6.65
CA VAL A 36 43.85 29.37 -6.47
C VAL A 36 43.08 29.14 -5.17
N PHE A 37 43.51 29.76 -4.06
CA PHE A 37 42.81 29.65 -2.77
C PHE A 37 41.45 30.34 -2.75
N ALA A 38 41.26 31.38 -3.57
CA ALA A 38 40.00 32.10 -3.66
C ALA A 38 38.93 31.36 -4.48
N SER A 39 39.33 30.49 -5.42
CA SER A 39 38.43 29.96 -6.45
C SER A 39 38.15 28.46 -6.38
N GLY A 40 38.95 27.66 -5.66
CA GLY A 40 38.92 26.20 -5.84
C GLY A 40 38.83 25.32 -4.60
N ILE A 41 38.86 25.89 -3.38
CA ILE A 41 38.95 25.08 -2.15
C ILE A 41 37.65 25.17 -1.34
N PRO A 42 36.92 24.05 -1.17
CA PRO A 42 35.80 23.98 -0.24
C PRO A 42 36.21 24.48 1.15
N THR A 43 35.42 25.40 1.67
CA THR A 43 35.64 26.06 2.94
C THR A 43 34.92 25.31 4.07
N LYS A 44 35.15 25.78 5.31
CA LYS A 44 34.35 25.33 6.46
C LYS A 44 32.87 25.71 6.32
N GLY A 45 32.54 26.71 5.49
CA GLY A 45 31.16 27.08 5.15
C GLY A 45 30.49 25.96 4.38
N ASP A 46 31.12 25.47 3.31
CA ASP A 46 30.59 24.37 2.49
C ASP A 46 30.36 23.10 3.34
N ILE A 47 31.24 22.81 4.29
CA ILE A 47 31.06 21.70 5.24
C ILE A 47 29.86 21.95 6.17
N ALA A 48 29.65 23.19 6.62
CA ALA A 48 28.51 23.54 7.46
C ALA A 48 27.19 23.44 6.68
N ASP A 49 27.19 23.84 5.41
CA ASP A 49 26.04 23.75 4.51
C ASP A 49 25.69 22.28 4.24
N VAL A 50 26.66 21.45 3.90
CA VAL A 50 26.45 19.99 3.75
C VAL A 50 25.93 19.36 5.05
N ARG A 51 26.42 19.79 6.22
CA ARG A 51 25.90 19.30 7.51
C ARG A 51 24.45 19.74 7.74
N HIS A 52 24.09 20.95 7.32
CA HIS A 52 22.73 21.44 7.39
C HIS A 52 21.80 20.65 6.46
N ASP A 53 22.24 20.40 5.23
CA ASP A 53 21.50 19.59 4.26
C ASP A 53 21.30 18.16 4.77
N ILE A 54 22.32 17.55 5.36
CA ILE A 54 22.22 16.21 5.97
C ILE A 54 21.20 16.20 7.11
N GLU A 55 21.19 17.22 7.97
CA GLU A 55 20.22 17.29 9.08
C GLU A 55 18.80 17.54 8.55
N ALA A 56 18.64 18.40 7.54
CA ALA A 56 17.36 18.62 6.88
C ALA A 56 16.82 17.33 6.25
N LEU A 57 17.66 16.60 5.52
CA LEU A 57 17.31 15.28 4.96
C LEU A 57 16.97 14.27 6.06
N ARG A 58 17.72 14.25 7.16
CA ARG A 58 17.43 13.37 8.30
C ARG A 58 16.06 13.64 8.91
N ILE A 59 15.70 14.92 9.08
CA ILE A 59 14.39 15.33 9.61
C ILE A 59 13.28 14.93 8.63
N ALA A 60 13.45 15.23 7.34
CA ALA A 60 12.49 14.87 6.29
C ALA A 60 12.25 13.36 6.24
N THR A 61 13.32 12.55 6.19
CA THR A 61 13.20 11.08 6.16
C THR A 61 12.51 10.53 7.41
N LYS A 62 12.74 11.10 8.60
CA LYS A 62 12.00 10.70 9.80
C LYS A 62 10.51 11.05 9.71
N ALA A 63 10.18 12.22 9.18
CA ALA A 63 8.79 12.63 8.98
C ALA A 63 8.08 11.69 7.98
N ASP A 64 8.74 11.35 6.87
CA ASP A 64 8.21 10.43 5.86
C ASP A 64 7.98 9.02 6.44
N ILE A 65 8.93 8.51 7.24
CA ILE A 65 8.78 7.21 7.92
C ILE A 65 7.58 7.23 8.87
N GLU A 66 7.38 8.30 9.63
CA GLU A 66 6.24 8.40 10.54
C GLU A 66 4.91 8.55 9.77
N ALA A 67 4.89 9.31 8.67
CA ALA A 67 3.73 9.41 7.81
C ALA A 67 3.34 8.04 7.23
N PHE A 68 4.32 7.31 6.66
CA PHE A 68 4.10 5.96 6.13
C PHE A 68 3.63 4.98 7.23
N ARG A 69 4.18 5.08 8.44
CA ARG A 69 3.75 4.25 9.58
C ARG A 69 2.30 4.54 9.98
N VAL A 70 1.85 5.78 9.90
CA VAL A 70 0.46 6.18 10.19
C VAL A 70 -0.48 5.66 9.10
N GLU A 71 -0.13 5.88 7.83
CA GLU A 71 -0.89 5.39 6.68
C GLU A 71 -1.05 3.87 6.71
N THR A 72 0.05 3.13 6.89
CA THR A 72 0.03 1.67 7.00
C THR A 72 -0.87 1.19 8.14
N LYS A 73 -0.87 1.89 9.29
CA LYS A 73 -1.78 1.55 10.40
C LYS A 73 -3.24 1.81 10.06
N ALA A 74 -3.53 2.89 9.34
CA ALA A 74 -4.89 3.19 8.88
C ALA A 74 -5.38 2.12 7.90
N ASP A 75 -4.55 1.71 6.94
CA ASP A 75 -4.88 0.64 5.99
C ASP A 75 -5.17 -0.68 6.70
N PHE A 76 -4.40 -1.05 7.73
CA PHE A 76 -4.71 -2.24 8.53
C PHE A 76 -6.07 -2.18 9.25
N VAL A 77 -6.52 -0.99 9.66
CA VAL A 77 -7.84 -0.80 10.26
C VAL A 77 -8.94 -0.97 9.21
N VAL A 78 -8.75 -0.38 8.02
CA VAL A 78 -9.69 -0.54 6.88
C VAL A 78 -9.81 -2.00 6.47
N ILE A 79 -8.69 -2.70 6.26
CA ILE A 79 -8.67 -4.12 5.90
C ILE A 79 -9.40 -4.97 6.95
N ARG A 80 -9.22 -4.67 8.24
CA ARG A 80 -9.93 -5.38 9.31
C ARG A 80 -11.44 -5.17 9.22
N HIS A 81 -11.87 -3.94 8.98
CA HIS A 81 -13.28 -3.62 8.79
C HIS A 81 -13.86 -4.34 7.57
N ASP A 82 -13.13 -4.38 6.45
CA ASP A 82 -13.56 -5.08 5.23
C ASP A 82 -13.68 -6.59 5.47
N ILE A 83 -12.77 -7.19 6.24
CA ILE A 83 -12.85 -8.60 6.65
C ILE A 83 -14.09 -8.85 7.50
N ASP A 84 -14.39 -7.98 8.47
CA ASP A 84 -15.57 -8.12 9.33
C ASP A 84 -16.88 -7.94 8.55
N ALA A 85 -16.90 -7.00 7.60
CA ALA A 85 -18.01 -6.79 6.69
C ALA A 85 -18.24 -8.01 5.79
N LEU A 86 -17.18 -8.55 5.18
CA LEU A 86 -17.24 -9.75 4.34
C LEU A 86 -17.73 -10.96 5.14
N ARG A 87 -17.21 -11.14 6.37
CA ARG A 87 -17.65 -12.22 7.27
C ARG A 87 -19.14 -12.13 7.58
N THR A 88 -19.64 -10.91 7.83
CA THR A 88 -21.06 -10.67 8.11
C THR A 88 -21.92 -10.94 6.88
N SER A 89 -21.50 -10.45 5.70
CA SER A 89 -22.18 -10.73 4.43
C SER A 89 -22.27 -12.22 4.15
N THR A 90 -21.14 -12.93 4.21
CA THR A 90 -21.12 -14.40 3.97
C THR A 90 -22.01 -15.16 4.94
N LYS A 91 -22.07 -14.75 6.22
CA LYS A 91 -22.99 -15.38 7.18
C LYS A 91 -24.46 -15.13 6.80
N SER A 92 -24.80 -13.91 6.39
CA SER A 92 -26.14 -13.57 5.92
C SER A 92 -26.51 -14.39 4.67
N ASP A 93 -25.61 -14.49 3.70
CA ASP A 93 -25.82 -15.24 2.47
C ASP A 93 -26.03 -16.74 2.75
N ILE A 94 -25.28 -17.31 3.68
CA ILE A 94 -25.45 -18.70 4.12
C ILE A 94 -26.83 -18.92 4.76
N GLU A 95 -27.29 -18.01 5.62
CA GLU A 95 -28.62 -18.11 6.23
C GLU A 95 -29.74 -17.94 5.19
N ALA A 96 -29.58 -17.01 4.25
CA ALA A 96 -30.52 -16.83 3.15
C ALA A 96 -30.63 -18.10 2.28
N LEU A 97 -29.48 -18.70 1.90
CA LEU A 97 -29.44 -19.96 1.16
C LEU A 97 -30.08 -21.13 1.94
N ARG A 98 -29.84 -21.20 3.25
CA ARG A 98 -30.48 -22.21 4.12
C ARG A 98 -32.00 -22.06 4.14
N LEU A 99 -32.51 -20.84 4.26
CA LEU A 99 -33.94 -20.55 4.25
C LEU A 99 -34.57 -20.89 2.90
N SER A 100 -33.95 -20.46 1.80
CA SER A 100 -34.39 -20.80 0.43
C SER A 100 -34.45 -22.31 0.24
N THR A 101 -33.37 -23.03 0.58
CA THR A 101 -33.31 -24.49 0.44
C THR A 101 -34.41 -25.20 1.25
N ARG A 102 -34.70 -24.73 2.47
CA ARG A 102 -35.78 -25.29 3.29
C ARG A 102 -37.16 -25.04 2.68
N ALA A 103 -37.39 -23.84 2.12
CA ALA A 103 -38.62 -23.51 1.42
C ALA A 103 -38.80 -24.39 0.17
N ASP A 104 -37.75 -24.54 -0.65
CA ASP A 104 -37.78 -25.38 -1.84
C ASP A 104 -38.08 -26.84 -1.50
N ILE A 105 -37.47 -27.38 -0.43
CA ILE A 105 -37.77 -28.73 0.06
C ILE A 105 -39.23 -28.85 0.52
N ALA A 106 -39.78 -27.84 1.21
CA ALA A 106 -41.17 -27.86 1.65
C ALA A 106 -42.14 -27.85 0.47
N THR A 107 -41.87 -27.02 -0.54
CA THR A 107 -42.61 -26.97 -1.81
C THR A 107 -42.55 -28.31 -2.53
N ALA A 108 -41.34 -28.88 -2.71
CA ALA A 108 -41.16 -30.17 -3.35
C ALA A 108 -41.92 -31.30 -2.62
N LYS A 109 -41.90 -31.31 -1.27
CA LYS A 109 -42.70 -32.26 -0.48
C LYS A 109 -44.20 -32.09 -0.73
N SER A 110 -44.70 -30.85 -0.76
CA SER A 110 -46.10 -30.55 -1.06
C SER A 110 -46.50 -31.04 -2.46
N ASP A 111 -45.66 -30.78 -3.45
CA ASP A 111 -45.91 -31.20 -4.83
C ASP A 111 -45.93 -32.72 -4.99
N ILE A 112 -45.02 -33.44 -4.30
CA ILE A 112 -45.03 -34.90 -4.25
C ILE A 112 -46.34 -35.41 -3.64
N VAL A 113 -46.75 -34.87 -2.48
CA VAL A 113 -48.00 -35.28 -1.80
C VAL A 113 -49.21 -35.03 -2.70
N LYS A 114 -49.29 -33.85 -3.32
CA LYS A 114 -50.36 -33.50 -4.26
C LYS A 114 -50.41 -34.45 -5.45
N SER A 115 -49.24 -34.80 -6.00
CA SER A 115 -49.11 -35.75 -7.10
C SER A 115 -49.55 -37.16 -6.70
N MET A 116 -49.19 -37.62 -5.49
CA MET A 116 -49.62 -38.91 -4.95
C MET A 116 -51.15 -38.98 -4.79
N PHE A 117 -51.80 -37.94 -4.27
CA PHE A 117 -53.26 -37.90 -4.18
C PHE A 117 -53.92 -37.94 -5.56
N GLY A 118 -53.37 -37.22 -6.55
CA GLY A 118 -53.85 -37.28 -7.92
C GLY A 118 -53.77 -38.70 -8.51
N MET A 119 -52.64 -39.39 -8.30
CA MET A 119 -52.43 -40.74 -8.81
C MET A 119 -53.31 -41.78 -8.10
N ILE A 120 -53.41 -41.74 -6.76
CA ILE A 120 -54.28 -42.63 -5.98
C ILE A 120 -55.75 -42.42 -6.39
N GLY A 121 -56.18 -41.16 -6.51
CA GLY A 121 -57.52 -40.82 -6.99
C GLY A 121 -57.80 -41.43 -8.37
N PHE A 122 -56.89 -41.23 -9.33
CA PHE A 122 -57.00 -41.83 -10.66
C PHE A 122 -57.07 -43.36 -10.61
N GLN A 123 -56.18 -44.00 -9.83
CA GLN A 123 -56.16 -45.46 -9.68
C GLN A 123 -57.49 -46.00 -9.12
N THR A 124 -58.07 -45.33 -8.11
CA THR A 124 -59.37 -45.75 -7.54
C THR A 124 -60.51 -45.68 -8.56
N VAL A 125 -60.57 -44.60 -9.35
CA VAL A 125 -61.56 -44.45 -10.42
C VAL A 125 -61.38 -45.50 -11.50
N ALA A 126 -60.13 -45.77 -11.91
CA ALA A 126 -59.82 -46.79 -12.90
C ALA A 126 -60.24 -48.20 -12.43
N ILE A 127 -59.95 -48.56 -11.18
CA ILE A 127 -60.36 -49.86 -10.59
C ILE A 127 -61.88 -49.97 -10.55
N LEU A 128 -62.60 -48.95 -10.05
CA LEU A 128 -64.06 -48.96 -10.01
C LEU A 128 -64.66 -49.11 -11.42
N GLY A 129 -64.14 -48.38 -12.41
CA GLY A 129 -64.55 -48.51 -13.80
C GLY A 129 -64.34 -49.91 -14.37
N ALA A 130 -63.19 -50.53 -14.08
CA ALA A 130 -62.89 -51.90 -14.50
C ALA A 130 -63.84 -52.94 -13.87
N VAL A 131 -64.13 -52.81 -12.56
CA VAL A 131 -65.07 -53.70 -11.87
C VAL A 131 -66.48 -53.60 -12.46
N VAL A 132 -66.96 -52.38 -12.73
CA VAL A 132 -68.27 -52.15 -13.36
C VAL A 132 -68.34 -52.76 -14.76
N ALA A 133 -67.28 -52.60 -15.57
CA ALA A 133 -67.20 -53.20 -16.90
C ALA A 133 -67.24 -54.74 -16.84
N LEU A 134 -66.53 -55.35 -15.87
CA LEU A 134 -66.52 -56.80 -15.66
C LEU A 134 -67.91 -57.32 -15.28
N VAL A 135 -68.58 -56.69 -14.31
CA VAL A 135 -69.95 -57.07 -13.89
C VAL A 135 -70.94 -56.98 -15.05
N ARG A 136 -70.78 -56.00 -15.93
CA ARG A 136 -71.61 -55.84 -17.14
C ARG A 136 -71.34 -56.91 -18.20
N SER A 137 -70.12 -57.45 -18.27
CA SER A 137 -69.79 -58.54 -19.22
C SER A 137 -70.25 -59.93 -18.75
N LEU A 138 -70.58 -60.09 -17.46
CA LEU A 138 -71.00 -61.35 -16.85
C LEU A 138 -72.54 -61.53 -16.79
N HIS A 139 -73.32 -60.49 -17.11
CA HIS A 139 -74.77 -60.53 -17.29
C HIS A 139 -75.13 -60.42 -18.78
#